data_AF-A0A354HG05-F1
#
_entry.id   AF-A0A354HG05-F1
#
_cell.length_a   1.000
_cell.length_b   1.000
_cell.length_c   1.000
_cell.angle_alpha   90.00
_cell.angle_beta   90.00
_cell.angle_gamma   90.00
#
_symmetry.space_group_name_H-M   'P 1'
#
loop_
_entity.id
_entity.type
_entity.pdbx_description
1 polymer ?
#
loop_
_entity_poly.entity_id
_entity_poly.type
_entity_poly.pdbx_seq_one_letter_code
_entity_poly.pdbx_strand_id
1 'polypeptide(L)'
;MWHDINTDADIEALMKETGYFHDTVVVTANYTSGDHAVENGLVFAQGFDSHELSVIFDGDWIKRLELKFTGVRKFSFCGLDDLELPSLLECTLEFRTDLRGRTRDERLILWADAPIDPLTYEDRALLSGQLSRTTGRRKGTSYVIAEKLQWRYVEE
;
A
#
# COMPACT_ATOMS: atom_id res chain seq x y z
N MET A 1 4.62 -18.10 8.38
CA MET A 1 4.99 -18.50 7.00
C MET A 1 4.55 -17.40 6.06
N TRP A 2 5.29 -17.13 4.98
CA TRP A 2 4.88 -16.15 3.96
C TRP A 2 3.92 -16.77 2.94
N HIS A 3 2.93 -15.98 2.53
CA HIS A 3 1.94 -16.31 1.51
C HIS A 3 2.09 -15.33 0.35
N ASP A 4 2.33 -15.84 -0.86
CA ASP A 4 2.47 -15.02 -2.07
C ASP A 4 1.12 -14.68 -2.70
N ILE A 5 0.99 -13.46 -3.24
CA ILE A 5 -0.17 -13.04 -4.03
C ILE A 5 0.21 -13.06 -5.51
N ASN A 6 -0.31 -14.06 -6.26
CA ASN A 6 -0.01 -14.25 -7.68
C ASN A 6 -1.26 -14.17 -8.58
N THR A 7 -2.43 -14.35 -8.00
CA THR A 7 -3.73 -14.46 -8.71
C THR A 7 -4.82 -13.68 -7.99
N ASP A 8 -5.91 -13.37 -8.69
CA ASP A 8 -7.07 -12.70 -8.09
C ASP A 8 -7.71 -13.55 -6.97
N ALA A 9 -7.58 -14.87 -7.04
CA ALA A 9 -8.02 -15.77 -5.98
C ALA A 9 -7.18 -15.61 -4.70
N ASP A 10 -5.87 -15.36 -4.83
CA ASP A 10 -5.00 -15.07 -3.68
C ASP A 10 -5.38 -13.73 -3.03
N ILE A 11 -5.70 -12.72 -3.86
CA ILE A 11 -6.22 -11.43 -3.39
C ILE A 11 -7.53 -11.65 -2.64
N GLU A 12 -8.50 -12.33 -3.25
CA GLU A 12 -9.82 -12.57 -2.64
C GLU A 12 -9.69 -13.34 -1.31
N ALA A 13 -8.78 -14.31 -1.25
CA ALA A 13 -8.50 -15.05 -0.02
C ALA A 13 -7.96 -14.13 1.08
N LEU A 14 -6.94 -13.30 0.79
CA LEU A 14 -6.40 -12.33 1.74
C LEU A 14 -7.46 -11.33 2.20
N MET A 15 -8.22 -10.74 1.26
CA MET A 15 -9.24 -9.75 1.58
C MET A 15 -10.35 -10.34 2.46
N LYS A 16 -10.75 -11.60 2.25
CA LYS A 16 -11.71 -12.27 3.13
C LYS A 16 -11.13 -12.59 4.50
N GLU A 17 -9.89 -13.08 4.54
CA GLU A 17 -9.18 -13.41 5.79
C GLU A 17 -9.07 -12.18 6.71
N THR A 18 -8.85 -10.99 6.13
CA THR A 18 -8.70 -9.75 6.89
C THR A 18 -9.99 -8.97 7.09
N GLY A 19 -11.15 -9.50 6.67
CA GLY A 19 -12.41 -8.74 6.70
C GLY A 19 -12.33 -7.43 5.91
N TYR A 20 -11.61 -7.44 4.79
CA TYR A 20 -11.30 -6.28 3.95
C TYR A 20 -10.55 -5.18 4.70
N PHE A 21 -9.78 -5.56 5.73
CA PHE A 21 -9.07 -4.68 6.65
C PHE A 21 -9.99 -3.74 7.46
N HIS A 22 -11.29 -4.03 7.55
CA HIS A 22 -12.22 -3.25 8.36
C HIS A 22 -11.82 -3.31 9.85
N ASP A 23 -11.91 -2.17 10.54
CA ASP A 23 -11.51 -2.00 11.95
C ASP A 23 -10.05 -2.38 12.25
N THR A 24 -9.16 -2.22 11.26
CA THR A 24 -7.72 -2.43 11.44
C THR A 24 -6.97 -1.11 11.43
N VAL A 25 -5.79 -1.05 12.05
CA VAL A 25 -4.92 0.12 12.09
C VAL A 25 -3.56 -0.23 11.48
N VAL A 26 -2.91 0.76 10.86
CA VAL A 26 -1.50 0.65 10.47
C VAL A 26 -0.64 0.89 11.70
N VAL A 27 0.17 -0.10 12.08
CA VAL A 27 1.10 -0.02 13.22
C VAL A 27 2.45 0.52 12.78
N THR A 28 2.99 0.00 11.67
CA THR A 28 4.26 0.45 11.11
C THR A 28 4.22 0.41 9.58
N ALA A 29 5.02 1.28 8.97
CA ALA A 29 5.36 1.24 7.55
C ALA A 29 6.87 1.48 7.43
N ASN A 30 7.60 0.51 6.88
CA ASN A 30 9.06 0.55 6.76
C ASN A 30 9.46 0.36 5.29
N TYR A 31 10.04 1.41 4.70
CA TYR A 31 10.52 1.40 3.33
C TYR A 31 12.04 1.25 3.28
N THR A 32 12.51 0.30 2.48
CA THR A 32 13.92 0.07 2.18
C THR A 32 14.12 0.14 0.67
N SER A 33 14.97 1.03 0.16
CA SER A 33 15.28 1.09 -1.27
C SER A 33 16.43 0.16 -1.69
N GLY A 34 17.31 -0.18 -0.75
CA GLY A 34 18.58 -0.88 -1.04
C GLY A 34 19.68 0.01 -1.65
N ASP A 35 19.30 1.21 -2.13
CA ASP A 35 20.23 2.19 -2.67
C ASP A 35 21.15 2.74 -1.57
N HIS A 36 22.42 2.97 -1.90
CA HIS A 36 23.39 3.52 -0.96
C HIS A 36 24.48 4.30 -1.69
N ALA A 37 25.11 5.23 -0.98
CA ALA A 37 26.30 5.92 -1.47
C ALA A 37 27.55 5.06 -1.20
N VAL A 38 28.50 5.08 -2.13
CA VAL A 38 29.83 4.49 -1.93
C VAL A 38 30.87 5.57 -1.60
N GLU A 39 32.04 5.19 -1.07
CA GLU A 39 33.07 6.10 -0.50
C GLU A 39 33.51 7.27 -1.42
N ASN A 40 33.27 7.19 -2.72
CA ASN A 40 33.60 8.24 -3.68
C ASN A 40 32.42 9.16 -4.05
N GLY A 41 31.30 9.10 -3.32
CA GLY A 41 30.11 9.93 -3.56
C GLY A 41 29.24 9.48 -4.74
N LEU A 42 29.52 8.31 -5.33
CA LEU A 42 28.63 7.71 -6.32
C LEU A 42 27.43 7.06 -5.62
N VAL A 43 26.24 7.22 -6.20
CA VAL A 43 25.02 6.57 -5.73
C VAL A 43 24.87 5.25 -6.48
N PHE A 44 24.83 4.14 -5.74
CA PHE A 44 24.53 2.83 -6.30
C PHE A 44 23.03 2.58 -6.25
N ALA A 45 22.39 2.58 -7.42
CA ALA A 45 20.98 2.22 -7.56
C ALA A 45 20.86 0.70 -7.69
N GLN A 46 20.14 0.08 -6.76
CA GLN A 46 19.85 -1.34 -6.80
C GLN A 46 18.75 -1.66 -7.82
N GLY A 47 18.64 -2.94 -8.17
CA GLY A 47 17.56 -3.42 -9.04
C GLY A 47 16.20 -3.26 -8.36
N PHE A 48 15.12 -3.16 -9.14
CA PHE A 48 13.78 -2.89 -8.60
C PHE A 48 13.33 -3.79 -7.45
N ASP A 49 13.73 -5.06 -7.43
CA ASP A 49 13.42 -6.01 -6.35
C ASP A 49 14.03 -5.62 -4.98
N SER A 50 14.96 -4.65 -4.91
CA SER A 50 15.49 -4.13 -3.64
C SER A 50 14.58 -3.09 -2.97
N HIS A 51 13.61 -2.56 -3.70
CA HIS A 51 12.66 -1.58 -3.19
C HIS A 51 11.51 -2.30 -2.51
N GLU A 52 11.56 -2.32 -1.19
CA GLU A 52 10.69 -3.07 -0.31
C GLU A 52 9.93 -2.13 0.62
N LEU A 53 8.64 -2.38 0.79
CA LEU A 53 7.82 -1.74 1.81
C LEU A 53 7.14 -2.82 2.65
N SER A 54 7.47 -2.88 3.94
CA SER A 54 6.78 -3.71 4.92
C SER A 54 5.79 -2.86 5.70
N VAL A 55 4.54 -3.32 5.80
CA VAL A 55 3.46 -2.64 6.52
C VAL A 55 2.83 -3.62 7.50
N ILE A 56 2.82 -3.27 8.78
CA ILE A 56 2.19 -4.07 9.83
C ILE A 56 0.82 -3.48 10.14
N PHE A 57 -0.20 -4.34 10.09
CA PHE A 57 -1.58 -4.05 10.46
C PHE A 57 -1.95 -4.81 11.73
N ASP A 58 -2.85 -4.22 12.51
CA ASP A 58 -3.40 -4.83 13.72
C ASP A 58 -4.87 -4.44 13.88
N GLY A 59 -5.66 -5.24 14.59
CA GLY A 59 -7.08 -4.95 14.75
C GLY A 59 -7.79 -6.01 15.57
N ASP A 60 -8.97 -5.66 16.07
CA ASP A 60 -9.72 -6.52 17.02
C ASP A 60 -10.18 -7.86 16.40
N TRP A 61 -10.34 -7.90 15.07
CA TRP A 61 -10.90 -9.03 14.34
C TRP A 61 -9.86 -9.85 13.57
N ILE A 62 -8.60 -9.41 13.54
CA ILE A 62 -7.52 -10.07 12.81
C ILE A 62 -6.32 -10.26 13.70
N LYS A 63 -5.53 -11.29 13.46
CA LYS A 63 -4.19 -11.34 14.06
C LYS A 63 -3.32 -10.29 13.38
N ARG A 64 -2.33 -9.77 14.12
CA ARG A 64 -1.33 -8.86 13.57
C ARG A 64 -0.73 -9.43 12.28
N LEU A 65 -0.83 -8.65 11.22
CA LEU A 65 -0.55 -9.05 9.85
C LEU A 65 0.55 -8.16 9.28
N GLU A 66 1.50 -8.75 8.57
CA GLU A 66 2.50 -8.01 7.81
C GLU A 66 2.22 -8.20 6.31
N LEU A 67 2.07 -7.08 5.61
CA LEU A 67 2.11 -7.02 4.15
C LEU A 67 3.51 -6.59 3.71
N LYS A 68 4.10 -7.34 2.80
CA LYS A 68 5.42 -7.08 2.24
C LYS A 68 5.31 -6.86 0.74
N PHE A 69 5.52 -5.62 0.34
CA PHE A 69 5.56 -5.21 -1.06
C PHE A 69 6.99 -5.19 -1.56
N THR A 70 7.23 -5.73 -2.75
CA THR A 70 8.55 -5.72 -3.40
C THR A 70 8.43 -5.16 -4.82
N GLY A 71 9.46 -4.48 -5.31
CA GLY A 71 9.36 -3.75 -6.57
C GLY A 71 8.48 -2.50 -6.43
N VAL A 72 8.51 -1.84 -5.27
CA VAL A 72 7.65 -0.67 -4.99
C VAL A 72 7.89 0.43 -6.02
N ARG A 73 6.81 0.92 -6.64
CA ARG A 73 6.82 1.94 -7.71
C ARG A 73 6.43 3.31 -7.21
N LYS A 74 5.41 3.33 -6.36
CA LYS A 74 4.86 4.53 -5.77
C LYS A 74 4.05 4.14 -4.55
N PHE A 75 4.14 4.92 -3.49
CA PHE A 75 3.27 4.76 -2.34
C PHE A 75 3.00 6.12 -1.69
N SER A 76 1.91 6.19 -0.95
CA SER A 76 1.57 7.29 -0.04
C SER A 76 0.94 6.69 1.19
N PHE A 77 1.29 7.18 2.38
CA PHE A 77 0.59 6.84 3.62
C PHE A 77 0.13 8.12 4.30
N CYS A 78 -1.16 8.19 4.56
CA CYS A 78 -1.73 9.27 5.34
C CYS A 78 -1.57 8.94 6.83
N GLY A 79 -1.02 9.89 7.59
CA GLY A 79 -0.91 9.79 9.05
C GLY A 79 -2.25 10.04 9.75
N LEU A 80 -2.18 10.40 11.03
CA LEU A 80 -3.36 10.73 11.83
C LEU A 80 -4.11 11.94 11.24
N ASP A 81 -5.42 11.79 11.08
CA ASP A 81 -6.35 12.88 10.79
C ASP A 81 -7.01 13.32 12.12
N ASP A 82 -7.07 14.63 12.38
CA ASP A 82 -7.65 15.20 13.60
C ASP A 82 -9.16 14.90 13.75
N LEU A 83 -9.84 14.52 12.68
CA LEU A 83 -11.29 14.40 12.61
C LEU A 83 -11.81 12.97 12.41
N GLU A 84 -10.93 12.00 12.20
CA GLU A 84 -11.29 10.61 11.90
C GLU A 84 -10.56 9.63 12.82
N LEU A 85 -11.18 8.48 13.09
CA LEU A 85 -10.53 7.40 13.82
C LEU A 85 -9.39 6.82 12.97
N PRO A 86 -8.29 6.33 13.58
CA PRO A 86 -7.16 5.78 12.84
C PRO A 86 -7.47 4.43 12.17
N SER A 87 -8.67 3.87 12.38
CA SER A 87 -9.06 2.59 11.81
C SER A 87 -9.42 2.71 10.33
N LEU A 88 -9.03 1.68 9.58
CA LEU A 88 -9.40 1.48 8.20
C LEU A 88 -10.86 1.01 8.12
N LEU A 89 -11.59 1.56 7.15
CA LEU A 89 -13.00 1.25 6.93
C LEU A 89 -13.18 0.27 5.77
N GLU A 90 -12.44 0.47 4.67
CA GLU A 90 -12.54 -0.39 3.49
C GLU A 90 -11.25 -0.31 2.68
N CYS A 91 -10.57 -1.44 2.48
CA CYS A 91 -9.42 -1.50 1.60
C CYS A 91 -9.77 -2.08 0.22
N THR A 92 -9.03 -1.66 -0.78
CA THR A 92 -9.01 -2.30 -2.10
C THR A 92 -7.64 -2.89 -2.38
N LEU A 93 -7.62 -4.09 -2.97
CA LEU A 93 -6.42 -4.75 -3.46
C LEU A 93 -6.73 -5.35 -4.83
N GLU A 94 -5.96 -4.97 -5.85
CA GLU A 94 -6.20 -5.43 -7.23
C GLU A 94 -4.92 -5.48 -8.07
N PHE A 95 -4.96 -6.27 -9.15
CA PHE A 95 -3.94 -6.20 -10.20
C PHE A 95 -4.30 -5.15 -11.26
N ARG A 96 -3.30 -4.39 -11.72
CA ARG A 96 -3.44 -3.32 -12.71
C ARG A 96 -2.37 -3.43 -13.79
N THR A 97 -2.76 -3.26 -15.05
CA THR A 97 -1.86 -3.31 -16.23
C THR A 97 -1.80 -1.98 -16.98
N ASP A 98 -2.61 -1.00 -16.57
CA ASP A 98 -2.77 0.31 -17.20
C ASP A 98 -1.82 1.39 -16.64
N LEU A 99 -1.07 1.07 -15.58
CA LEU A 99 -0.29 2.06 -14.81
C LEU A 99 1.08 2.39 -15.41
N ARG A 100 1.61 1.61 -16.36
CA ARG A 100 2.95 1.80 -16.93
C ARG A 100 2.98 2.38 -18.35
N GLY A 101 1.87 2.98 -18.79
CA GLY A 101 1.74 3.49 -20.15
C GLY A 101 1.68 2.36 -21.19
N ARG A 102 1.41 2.72 -22.45
CA ARG A 102 0.95 1.76 -23.49
C ARG A 102 1.99 0.74 -23.97
N THR A 103 3.24 0.81 -23.52
CA THR A 103 4.34 -0.02 -24.03
C THR A 103 4.85 -1.06 -23.02
N ARG A 104 4.28 -1.12 -21.81
CA ARG A 104 4.68 -2.07 -20.77
C ARG A 104 3.43 -2.68 -20.13
N ASP A 105 3.14 -3.92 -20.50
CA ASP A 105 2.02 -4.71 -19.96
C ASP A 105 2.37 -5.38 -18.61
N GLU A 106 3.28 -4.77 -17.84
CA GLU A 106 3.68 -5.28 -16.54
C GLU A 106 2.49 -5.17 -15.58
N ARG A 107 2.03 -6.32 -15.07
CA ARG A 107 0.97 -6.41 -14.06
C ARG A 107 1.52 -5.96 -12.71
N LEU A 108 0.99 -4.86 -12.19
CA LEU A 108 1.30 -4.30 -10.87
C LEU A 108 0.17 -4.59 -9.88
N ILE A 109 0.50 -4.56 -8.60
CA ILE A 109 -0.45 -4.62 -7.49
C ILE A 109 -0.75 -3.20 -7.05
N LEU A 110 -2.02 -2.87 -6.86
CA LEU A 110 -2.50 -1.67 -6.17
C LEU A 110 -3.19 -2.09 -4.88
N TRP A 111 -2.64 -1.66 -3.74
CA TRP A 111 -3.34 -1.65 -2.46
C TRP A 111 -3.74 -0.21 -2.13
N ALA A 112 -4.93 0.01 -1.59
CA ALA A 112 -5.35 1.32 -1.09
C ALA A 112 -6.30 1.20 0.10
N ASP A 113 -6.27 2.20 0.99
CA ASP A 113 -7.15 2.32 2.16
C ASP A 113 -8.55 2.87 1.85
N ALA A 114 -8.84 3.04 0.56
CA ALA A 114 -10.17 3.30 0.03
C ALA A 114 -10.19 3.01 -1.48
N PRO A 115 -11.37 2.80 -2.09
CA PRO A 115 -11.48 2.72 -3.54
C PRO A 115 -10.93 3.97 -4.22
N ILE A 116 -9.95 3.79 -5.10
CA ILE A 116 -9.34 4.84 -5.92
C ILE A 116 -9.08 4.38 -7.35
N ASP A 117 -9.14 5.32 -8.28
CA ASP A 117 -8.56 5.15 -9.61
C ASP A 117 -7.25 5.94 -9.71
N PRO A 118 -6.08 5.30 -9.71
CA PRO A 118 -4.78 5.97 -9.74
C PRO A 118 -4.54 6.80 -11.01
N LEU A 119 -5.31 6.59 -12.09
CA LEU A 119 -5.20 7.39 -13.31
C LEU A 119 -5.87 8.76 -13.17
N THR A 120 -6.84 8.89 -12.28
CA THR A 120 -7.63 10.12 -12.08
C THR A 120 -7.50 10.69 -10.66
N TYR A 121 -6.79 9.98 -9.77
CA TYR A 121 -6.52 10.42 -8.41
C TYR A 121 -5.59 11.65 -8.38
N GLU A 122 -6.05 12.71 -7.71
CA GLU A 122 -5.27 13.90 -7.42
C GLU A 122 -5.23 14.16 -5.92
N ASP A 123 -4.03 14.35 -5.39
CA ASP A 123 -3.81 14.69 -3.98
C ASP A 123 -4.07 16.19 -3.78
N ARG A 124 -5.30 16.56 -3.36
CA ARG A 124 -5.76 17.96 -3.45
C ARG A 124 -5.66 18.77 -2.15
N ALA A 125 -5.18 18.21 -1.05
CA ALA A 125 -5.00 18.95 0.21
C ALA A 125 -3.88 18.37 1.07
N LEU A 126 -2.84 19.16 1.37
CA LEU A 126 -1.69 18.68 2.16
C LEU A 126 -2.02 18.45 3.64
N LEU A 127 -2.90 19.28 4.21
CA LEU A 127 -3.29 19.24 5.64
C LEU A 127 -4.69 19.83 5.91
N SER A 128 -5.39 20.32 4.89
CA SER A 128 -6.63 21.06 5.14
C SER A 128 -7.81 20.10 5.23
N GLY A 129 -8.47 20.08 6.38
CA GLY A 129 -9.77 19.43 6.62
C GLY A 129 -10.94 19.96 5.77
N GLN A 130 -10.66 20.47 4.57
CA GLN A 130 -11.65 20.76 3.55
C GLN A 130 -11.95 19.46 2.80
N LEU A 131 -13.23 19.07 2.84
CA LEU A 131 -13.81 18.07 1.96
C LEU A 131 -13.31 18.29 0.52
N SER A 132 -12.67 17.26 -0.05
CA SER A 132 -12.45 17.22 -1.49
C SER A 132 -13.81 17.44 -2.17
N ARG A 133 -13.97 18.55 -2.91
CA ARG A 133 -15.22 18.92 -3.59
C ARG A 133 -15.65 17.90 -4.65
N THR A 134 -14.73 17.04 -5.06
CA THR A 134 -14.91 16.00 -6.06
C THR A 134 -15.19 14.62 -5.46
N THR A 135 -14.68 14.31 -4.28
CA THR A 135 -14.84 12.97 -3.66
C THR A 135 -15.66 12.97 -2.38
N GLY A 136 -15.95 14.14 -1.79
CA GLY A 136 -16.66 14.23 -0.50
C GLY A 136 -15.89 13.60 0.67
N ARG A 137 -14.59 13.30 0.51
CA ARG A 137 -13.74 12.69 1.54
C ARG A 137 -12.80 13.74 2.15
N ARG A 138 -12.52 13.59 3.44
CA ARG A 138 -11.67 14.50 4.24
C ARG A 138 -10.21 14.06 4.29
N LYS A 139 -9.97 12.74 4.25
CA LYS A 139 -8.64 12.12 4.27
C LYS A 139 -8.07 11.94 2.86
N GLY A 140 -6.75 12.11 2.74
CA GLY A 140 -6.00 11.55 1.60
C GLY A 140 -6.07 10.02 1.63
N THR A 141 -5.87 9.38 0.48
CA THR A 141 -5.85 7.91 0.40
C THR A 141 -4.43 7.40 0.58
N SER A 142 -4.24 6.45 1.49
CA SER A 142 -3.01 5.66 1.58
C SER A 142 -3.04 4.58 0.50
N TYR A 143 -1.97 4.45 -0.27
CA TYR A 143 -1.88 3.44 -1.32
C TYR A 143 -0.46 2.97 -1.54
N VAL A 144 -0.33 1.77 -2.11
CA VAL A 144 0.93 1.17 -2.53
C VAL A 144 0.75 0.58 -3.92
N ILE A 145 1.67 0.93 -4.83
CA ILE A 145 1.80 0.32 -6.15
C ILE A 145 3.13 -0.42 -6.19
N ALA A 146 3.11 -1.73 -6.42
CA ALA A 146 4.30 -2.59 -6.40
C ALA A 146 4.21 -3.73 -7.43
N GLU A 147 5.28 -4.49 -7.62
CA GLU A 147 5.27 -5.64 -8.53
C GLU A 147 4.79 -6.92 -7.87
N LYS A 148 5.14 -7.10 -6.58
CA LYS A 148 4.86 -8.32 -5.82
C LYS A 148 4.33 -7.96 -4.43
N LEU A 149 3.50 -8.83 -3.89
CA LEU A 149 2.98 -8.76 -2.54
C LEU A 149 3.07 -10.15 -1.91
N GLN A 150 3.57 -10.18 -0.68
CA GLN A 150 3.50 -11.34 0.20
C GLN A 150 2.89 -10.90 1.52
N TRP A 151 2.28 -11.83 2.24
CA TRP A 151 1.74 -11.55 3.57
C TRP A 151 2.03 -12.68 4.56
N ARG A 152 2.03 -12.34 5.85
CA ARG A 152 2.09 -13.33 6.94
C ARG A 152 1.45 -12.78 8.20
N TYR A 153 1.08 -13.68 9.10
CA TYR A 153 0.87 -13.31 10.50
C TYR A 153 2.21 -13.06 11.19
N VAL A 154 2.25 -12.03 12.03
CA VAL A 154 3.38 -11.68 12.89
C VAL A 154 3.18 -12.39 14.22
N GLU A 155 4.21 -13.10 14.71
CA GLU A 155 4.20 -13.65 16.07
C GLU A 155 4.41 -12.49 17.06
N GLU A 156 3.60 -12.43 18.11
CA GLU A 156 3.75 -11.45 19.21
C GLU A 156 4.99 -11.73 20.07
#